data_AF-A0A973LU28-F1
#
_entry.id   AF-A0A973LU28-F1
#
_cell.length_a   1.000
_cell.length_b   1.000
_cell.length_c   1.000
_cell.angle_alpha   90.00
_cell.angle_beta   90.00
_cell.angle_gamma   90.00
#
_symmetry.space_group_name_H-M   'P 1'
#
loop_
_entity.id
_entity.type
_entity.pdbx_description
1 polymer ?
#
loop_
_entity_poly.entity_id
_entity_poly.type
_entity_poly.pdbx_seq_one_letter_code
_entity_poly.pdbx_strand_id
1 'polypeptide(L)' 'ISHNMNDVFAVSDRIAALYLGRMAAQVKTSDVTHAQVVELITSGRSGELGLKNGVTP' A
#
# COMPACT_ATOMS: atom_id res chain seq x y z
N ILE A 1 -0.19 13.51 2.62
CA ILE A 1 0.36 12.31 3.29
C ILE A 1 -0.22 12.29 4.69
N SER A 2 -0.93 11.22 5.06
CA SER A 2 -1.53 11.05 6.39
C SER A 2 -1.10 9.71 6.98
N HIS A 3 -0.99 9.67 8.31
CA HIS A 3 -0.75 8.45 9.09
C HIS A 3 -2.04 7.91 9.72
N ASN A 4 -3.12 8.71 9.73
CA ASN A 4 -4.41 8.27 10.23
C ASN A 4 -5.14 7.54 9.11
N MET A 5 -5.27 6.22 9.24
CA MET A 5 -5.90 5.40 8.22
C MET A 5 -7.38 5.74 8.02
N ASN A 6 -8.09 6.13 9.07
CA ASN A 6 -9.51 6.46 8.93
C ASN A 6 -9.70 7.64 7.98
N ASP A 7 -8.85 8.67 8.09
CA ASP A 7 -8.88 9.82 7.19
C ASP A 7 -8.44 9.42 5.77
N VAL A 8 -7.43 8.55 5.65
CA VAL A 8 -6.98 8.04 4.34
C VAL A 8 -8.13 7.35 3.60
N PHE A 9 -8.86 6.45 4.28
CA PHE A 9 -9.98 5.72 3.69
C PHE A 9 -11.22 6.60 3.45
N ALA A 10 -11.44 7.63 4.27
CA ALA A 10 -12.59 8.51 4.13
C ALA A 10 -12.45 9.53 2.98
N VAL A 11 -11.22 9.94 2.65
CA VAL A 11 -10.99 11.10 1.77
C VAL A 11 -10.24 10.75 0.48
N SER A 12 -9.57 9.60 0.39
CA SER A 12 -8.72 9.27 -0.76
C SER A 12 -9.41 8.29 -1.72
N ASP A 13 -9.34 8.55 -3.03
CA ASP A 13 -9.73 7.59 -4.06
C ASP A 13 -8.64 6.52 -4.31
N ARG A 14 -7.37 6.90 -4.09
CA ARG A 14 -6.20 6.05 -4.30
C ARG A 14 -5.17 6.23 -3.20
N ILE A 15 -4.47 5.14 -2.89
CA ILE A 15 -3.44 5.07 -1.86
C ILE A 15 -2.13 4.65 -2.52
N ALA A 16 -1.08 5.43 -2.30
CA ALA A 16 0.29 5.08 -2.65
C ALA A 16 1.02 4.62 -1.39
N ALA A 17 1.31 3.32 -1.30
CA ALA A 17 2.05 2.73 -0.20
C ALA A 17 3.53 2.66 -0.57
N LEU A 18 4.40 3.21 0.30
CA LEU A 18 5.84 3.15 0.15
C LEU A 18 6.45 2.27 1.24
N TYR A 19 7.48 1.52 0.88
CA TYR A 19 8.28 0.71 1.78
C TYR A 19 9.77 0.93 1.48
N LEU A 20 10.55 1.31 2.51
CA LEU A 20 11.99 1.59 2.42
C LEU A 20 12.36 2.50 1.24
N GLY A 21 11.59 3.57 1.04
CA GLY A 21 11.83 4.56 -0.02
C GLY A 21 11.42 4.10 -1.43
N ARG A 22 10.81 2.92 -1.59
CA ARG A 22 10.29 2.42 -2.87
C ARG A 22 8.78 2.38 -2.86
N MET A 23 8.15 2.62 -4.02
CA MET A 23 6.71 2.44 -4.18
C MET A 23 6.37 0.95 -4.08
N ALA A 24 5.72 0.55 -2.99
CA ALA A 24 5.30 -0.82 -2.81
C ALA A 24 4.09 -1.15 -3.69
N ALA A 25 3.07 -0.31 -3.64
CA ALA A 25 1.90 -0.41 -4.50
C ALA A 25 1.16 0.91 -4.63
N GLN A 26 0.44 1.08 -5.74
CA GLN A 26 -0.66 2.04 -5.85
C GLN A 26 -1.97 1.30 -6.02
N VAL A 27 -2.90 1.55 -5.11
CA VAL A 27 -4.18 0.83 -5.03
C VAL A 27 -5.33 1.82 -5.02
N LYS A 28 -6.50 1.38 -5.49
CA LYS A 28 -7.75 2.12 -5.24
C LYS A 28 -8.19 1.83 -3.82
N THR A 29 -8.66 2.86 -3.11
CA THR A 29 -9.14 2.72 -1.72
C THR A 29 -10.29 1.73 -1.62
N SER A 30 -11.14 1.64 -2.65
CA SER A 30 -12.26 0.70 -2.73
C SER A 30 -11.87 -0.78 -2.79
N ASP A 31 -10.63 -1.07 -3.21
CA ASP A 31 -10.21 -2.43 -3.57
C ASP A 31 -9.29 -3.04 -2.51
N VAL A 32 -9.05 -2.33 -1.40
CA VAL A 32 -8.12 -2.74 -0.35
C VAL A 32 -8.72 -2.57 1.04
N THR A 33 -8.19 -3.34 1.98
CA THR A 33 -8.51 -3.22 3.39
C THR A 33 -7.43 -2.45 4.13
N HIS A 34 -7.79 -1.93 5.31
CA HIS A 34 -6.85 -1.28 6.22
C HIS A 34 -5.61 -2.15 6.50
N ALA A 35 -5.82 -3.44 6.79
CA ALA A 35 -4.72 -4.37 7.09
C ALA A 35 -3.74 -4.51 5.91
N GLN A 36 -4.24 -4.59 4.68
CA GLN A 36 -3.38 -4.70 3.50
C GLN A 36 -2.53 -3.45 3.30
N VAL A 37 -3.07 -2.26 3.57
CA VAL A 37 -2.30 -1.00 3.51
C VAL A 37 -1.20 -0.98 4.57
N VAL A 38 -1.48 -1.44 5.79
CA VAL A 38 -0.46 -1.58 6.85
C VAL A 38 0.65 -2.52 6.41
N GLU A 39 0.30 -3.70 5.89
CA GLU A 39 1.25 -4.70 5.43
C GLU A 39 2.13 -4.16 4.30
N LEU A 40 1.55 -3.42 3.35
CA LEU A 40 2.30 -2.77 2.27
C LEU A 40 3.33 -1.76 2.79
N ILE A 41 3.01 -0.99 3.83
CA ILE A 41 3.92 0.04 4.38
C ILE A 41 4.98 -0.57 5.31
N THR A 42 4.68 -1.69 5.98
CA THR A 42 5.57 -2.32 6.97
C THR A 42 6.42 -3.45 6.41
N SER A 43 5.94 -4.17 5.40
CA SER A 43 6.61 -5.33 4.80
C SER A 43 6.82 -5.20 3.29
N GLY A 44 6.29 -4.14 2.66
CA GLY A 44 6.38 -3.93 1.22
C GLY A 44 5.44 -4.79 0.39
N ARG A 45 4.62 -5.66 1.01
CA ARG A 45 3.71 -6.59 0.34
C ARG A 45 2.51 -6.97 1.19
N SER A 46 1.41 -7.34 0.54
CA SER A 46 0.21 -7.90 1.17
C SER A 46 -0.47 -8.85 0.21
N GLY A 47 -0.36 -10.16 0.43
CA GLY A 47 -0.79 -11.18 -0.52
C GLY A 47 -0.11 -11.02 -1.90
N GLU A 48 -0.90 -10.74 -2.93
CA GLU A 48 -0.46 -10.46 -4.30
C GLU A 48 -0.14 -8.98 -4.57
N LEU A 49 -0.48 -8.08 -3.64
CA LEU A 49 -0.18 -6.65 -3.73
C LEU A 49 1.24 -6.36 -3.22
N GLY A 50 1.92 -5.39 -3.83
CA GLY A 50 3.20 -4.89 -3.34
C GLY A 50 4.40 -5.18 -4.25
N LEU A 51 5.59 -5.00 -3.68
CA LEU A 51 6.85 -5.30 -4.35
C LEU A 51 6.93 -6.81 -4.63
N LYS A 52 6.97 -7.17 -5.92
CA LYS A 52 7.44 -8.49 -6.31
C LYS A 52 8.95 -8.49 -6.16
N ASN A 53 9.49 -9.36 -5.30
CA ASN A 53 10.94 -9.52 -5.14
C ASN A 53 11.58 -9.54 -6.53
N GLY A 54 12.52 -8.61 -6.76
CA GLY A 54 13.13 -8.41 -8.06
C GLY A 54 13.75 -9.70 -8.57
N VAL A 55 13.03 -10.38 -9.46
CA VAL A 55 13.58 -11.28 -10.47
C VAL A 55 12.83 -10.95 -11.75
N THR A 56 13.42 -10.05 -12.52
CA THR A 56 13.35 -10.12 -13.98
C THR A 56 14.78 -10.43 -14.45
N PRO A 57 14.96 -11.36 -15.39
CA PRO A 57 16.27 -11.84 -15.85
C PRO A 57 17.16 -10.75 -16.44
#